data_AF-A0A9N9MDT0-F1
#
_entry.id   AF-A0A9N9MDT0-F1
#
_cell.length_a   1.000
_cell.length_b   1.000
_cell.length_c   1.000
_cell.angle_alpha   90.00
_cell.angle_beta   90.00
_cell.angle_gamma   90.00
#
_symmetry.space_group_name_H-M   'P 1'
#
loop_
_entity.id
_entity.type
_entity.pdbx_description
1 polymer ?
#
loop_
_entity_poly.entity_id
_entity_poly.type
_entity_poly.pdbx_seq_one_letter_code
_entity_poly.pdbx_strand_id
1 'polypeptide(L)'
;MMLIESLIYLHLDYCSVVYFSFLTKELRNKIQLAQNSCLRFVSCTGIKTTIIHPATEKHITKYSSHNCYIVDETPEIYNKIVLPQIIQDKFDLQWVYNILEHKSESDRILIEDTDPVDGFVVVPDLKWNGEIDTLYFLAICNRRDLKSLRDLTGDHLVLLNNIKTKTLQAIEAKYKLDSSQLRIYLHYQPSFYHLHIHFTYIKHEAPGILAERAHLLTIVIGNLQLASDYYKKITIPFVVRENDKLFARLEKEGILKCTKHVFFTSTDDSFGSFKTELLKSHLPNNPLARPCEIAKDLAYMIQCKNCSRNLVDTKIKFQKILPLPDNPDSSDWFCHGHNSNDFCLEPQKNDLFYGNCFVHLYKNCLSNFLTKNDVLVCKFCFNWLGVVEQSATKLWFNTVKFVDDELGVVESTGLSDVCVLIKNLFRNQLFNSLKTILRFKLDDGNVNYLFLWVLEKQLKVVFNDEEKNVAKILFKFFEDDSDEIFVQWHNDYRVEVTDISKVMMVEILKHLHENNGVFPKEFSISNDFLVSYLFMYD
;
A
#
# COMPACT_ATOMS: atom_id res chain seq x y z
N MET A 1 31.03 -15.99 10.89
CA MET A 1 31.36 -15.06 9.78
C MET A 1 30.64 -15.60 8.54
N MET A 2 29.97 -14.72 7.79
CA MET A 2 28.88 -14.96 6.82
C MET A 2 27.48 -14.92 7.46
N LEU A 3 27.12 -13.72 7.91
CA LEU A 3 25.73 -13.30 8.12
C LEU A 3 25.09 -13.11 6.73
N ILE A 4 24.06 -13.92 6.52
CA ILE A 4 23.03 -13.96 5.46
C ILE A 4 22.84 -12.60 4.73
N GLU A 5 23.26 -12.57 3.45
CA GLU A 5 23.06 -11.48 2.48
C GLU A 5 21.85 -11.78 1.57
N SER A 6 20.63 -11.67 2.11
CA SER A 6 19.41 -11.80 1.30
C SER A 6 18.47 -10.62 1.53
N LEU A 7 18.28 -9.81 0.48
CA LEU A 7 17.23 -8.81 0.37
C LEU A 7 16.00 -9.48 -0.26
N ILE A 8 14.89 -9.54 0.48
CA ILE A 8 13.58 -9.99 0.00
C ILE A 8 12.72 -8.74 -0.16
N TYR A 9 12.22 -8.49 -1.37
CA TYR A 9 11.27 -7.42 -1.65
C TYR A 9 9.91 -8.02 -2.00
N LEU A 10 8.86 -7.57 -1.31
CA LEU A 10 7.47 -7.77 -1.68
C LEU A 10 7.06 -6.63 -2.61
N HIS A 11 6.65 -6.97 -3.85
CA HIS A 11 6.02 -6.02 -4.75
C HIS A 11 4.55 -5.84 -4.31
N LEU A 12 4.23 -4.73 -3.64
CA LEU A 12 2.85 -4.28 -3.42
C LEU A 12 2.51 -3.28 -4.53
N ASP A 13 1.88 -3.78 -5.59
CA ASP A 13 1.37 -2.97 -6.70
C ASP A 13 0.00 -2.40 -6.33
N TYR A 14 -0.02 -1.11 -5.98
CA TYR A 14 -1.17 -0.20 -6.02
C TYR A 14 -1.80 -0.20 -7.44
N CYS A 15 -3.08 0.08 -7.74
CA CYS A 15 -4.31 0.27 -7.00
C CYS A 15 -5.44 0.47 -8.06
N SER A 16 -5.92 -0.55 -8.79
CA SER A 16 -7.00 -0.34 -9.77
C SER A 16 -8.39 -0.17 -9.11
N VAL A 17 -9.10 0.87 -9.57
CA VAL A 17 -10.52 1.17 -9.27
C VAL A 17 -11.39 0.37 -10.24
N VAL A 18 -12.28 -0.49 -9.74
CA VAL A 18 -13.28 -1.19 -10.57
C VAL A 18 -14.62 -0.47 -10.44
N TYR A 19 -14.97 0.29 -11.48
CA TYR A 19 -16.35 0.66 -11.79
C TYR A 19 -17.04 -0.53 -12.46
N PHE A 20 -18.11 -1.04 -11.85
CA PHE A 20 -19.17 -1.75 -12.57
C PHE A 20 -20.53 -1.24 -12.06
N SER A 21 -21.07 -0.24 -12.76
CA SER A 21 -22.45 0.17 -12.65
C SER A 21 -23.32 -0.67 -13.59
N PHE A 22 -24.12 -1.55 -12.99
CA PHE A 22 -25.53 -1.83 -13.30
C PHE A 22 -25.94 -2.16 -14.76
N LEU A 23 -26.19 -3.45 -15.02
CA LEU A 23 -27.11 -3.91 -16.07
C LEU A 23 -28.39 -4.46 -15.41
N THR A 24 -29.54 -4.16 -16.02
CA THR A 24 -30.89 -4.35 -15.47
C THR A 24 -31.30 -5.82 -15.26
N LYS A 25 -32.30 -6.00 -14.38
CA LYS A 25 -32.88 -7.26 -13.89
C LYS A 25 -33.33 -8.24 -14.98
N GLU A 26 -33.52 -7.77 -16.21
CA GLU A 26 -34.10 -8.54 -17.32
C GLU A 26 -33.10 -9.51 -18.00
N LEU A 27 -31.78 -9.31 -17.82
CA LEU A 27 -30.76 -10.23 -18.36
C LEU A 27 -30.34 -11.37 -17.40
N ARG A 28 -30.69 -11.31 -16.11
CA ARG A 28 -30.35 -12.36 -15.12
C ARG A 28 -30.85 -13.75 -15.52
N ASN A 29 -32.05 -13.82 -16.12
CA ASN A 29 -32.64 -15.10 -16.50
C ASN A 29 -31.98 -15.76 -17.72
N LYS A 30 -31.20 -15.02 -18.52
CA LYS A 30 -30.49 -15.60 -19.68
C LYS A 30 -29.13 -16.19 -19.31
N ILE A 31 -28.53 -15.79 -18.19
CA ILE A 31 -27.19 -16.24 -17.77
C ILE A 31 -27.25 -17.51 -16.89
N GLN A 32 -28.38 -17.77 -16.22
CA GLN A 32 -28.59 -19.00 -15.43
C GLN A 32 -28.42 -20.29 -16.27
N LEU A 33 -28.60 -20.21 -17.59
CA LEU A 33 -28.43 -21.34 -18.52
C LEU A 33 -26.97 -21.59 -18.94
N ALA A 34 -26.02 -20.68 -18.64
CA ALA A 34 -24.62 -20.80 -19.03
C ALA A 34 -23.70 -21.31 -17.91
N GLN A 35 -24.20 -21.50 -16.68
CA GLN A 35 -23.37 -21.85 -15.50
C GLN A 35 -23.16 -23.36 -15.28
N ASN A 36 -23.63 -24.23 -16.17
CA ASN A 36 -23.47 -25.70 -16.03
C ASN A 36 -22.20 -26.29 -16.67
N SER A 37 -21.17 -25.49 -16.95
CA SER A 37 -19.90 -26.01 -17.48
C SER A 37 -18.71 -25.62 -16.60
N CYS A 38 -18.42 -26.49 -15.64
CA CYS A 38 -17.09 -26.96 -15.24
C CYS A 38 -15.93 -25.93 -15.29
N LEU A 39 -15.64 -25.26 -14.18
CA LEU A 39 -14.31 -24.68 -13.92
C LEU A 39 -13.84 -25.14 -12.54
N ARG A 40 -12.81 -26.00 -12.54
CA ARG A 40 -12.03 -26.35 -11.34
C ARG A 40 -11.29 -25.09 -10.88
N PHE A 41 -11.53 -24.67 -9.65
CA PHE A 41 -10.70 -23.67 -8.97
C PHE A 41 -9.27 -24.22 -8.83
N VAL A 42 -8.33 -23.65 -9.58
CA VAL A 42 -6.89 -23.77 -9.31
C VAL A 42 -6.52 -22.60 -8.40
N SER A 43 -5.86 -22.89 -7.28
CA SER A 43 -5.49 -21.93 -6.25
C SER A 43 -4.56 -20.84 -6.79
N CYS A 44 -5.00 -19.59 -6.83
CA CYS A 44 -4.14 -18.43 -7.09
C CYS A 44 -3.55 -17.92 -5.75
N THR A 45 -2.49 -18.56 -5.26
CA THR A 45 -1.73 -18.16 -4.05
C THR A 45 -0.26 -17.89 -4.38
N GLY A 46 0.02 -17.20 -5.49
CA GLY A 46 1.39 -16.89 -5.93
C GLY A 46 1.87 -15.51 -5.49
N ILE A 47 2.83 -15.43 -4.56
CA ILE A 47 3.64 -14.22 -4.36
C ILE A 47 4.77 -14.23 -5.40
N LYS A 48 4.85 -13.18 -6.24
CA LYS A 48 5.95 -13.02 -7.19
C LYS A 48 7.18 -12.46 -6.46
N THR A 49 8.08 -13.35 -6.05
CA THR A 49 9.34 -12.97 -5.40
C THR A 49 10.46 -12.80 -6.44
N THR A 50 11.12 -11.64 -6.44
CA THR A 50 12.34 -11.41 -7.23
C THR A 50 13.54 -11.32 -6.28
N ILE A 51 14.49 -12.25 -6.41
CA ILE A 51 15.69 -12.31 -5.55
C ILE A 51 16.89 -11.80 -6.34
N ILE A 52 17.64 -10.85 -5.77
CA ILE A 52 18.90 -10.36 -6.33
C ILE A 52 20.03 -10.81 -5.39
N HIS A 53 20.83 -11.78 -5.84
CA HIS A 53 21.97 -12.30 -5.07
C HIS A 53 23.17 -12.62 -5.98
N PRO A 54 24.40 -12.16 -5.64
CA PRO A 54 24.72 -11.26 -4.53
C PRO A 54 24.21 -9.83 -4.78
N ALA A 55 23.62 -9.21 -3.76
CA ALA A 55 23.18 -7.82 -3.85
C ALA A 55 24.41 -6.91 -3.77
N THR A 56 24.75 -6.23 -4.87
CA THR A 56 25.79 -5.20 -4.87
C THR A 56 25.28 -3.92 -4.19
N GLU A 57 26.20 -3.05 -3.74
CA GLU A 57 25.86 -1.72 -3.22
C GLU A 57 24.99 -0.91 -4.20
N LYS A 58 25.20 -1.10 -5.51
CA LYS A 58 24.36 -0.50 -6.56
C LYS A 58 22.92 -0.97 -6.51
N HIS A 59 22.68 -2.25 -6.17
CA HIS A 59 21.33 -2.79 -6.00
C HIS A 59 20.68 -2.18 -4.76
N ILE A 60 21.37 -2.13 -3.61
CA ILE A 60 20.85 -1.51 -2.39
C ILE A 60 20.48 -0.05 -2.64
N THR A 61 21.42 0.73 -3.17
CA THR A 61 21.23 2.14 -3.55
C THR A 61 20.04 2.33 -4.51
N LYS A 62 19.85 1.44 -5.49
CA LYS A 62 18.73 1.53 -6.44
C LYS A 62 17.35 1.35 -5.77
N TYR A 63 17.27 0.49 -4.76
CA TYR A 63 16.01 0.11 -4.11
C TYR A 63 15.73 0.81 -2.77
N SER A 64 16.69 1.51 -2.14
CA SER A 64 16.42 2.33 -0.94
C SER A 64 15.56 3.56 -1.26
N SER A 65 14.90 4.13 -0.24
CA SER A 65 14.11 5.36 -0.36
C SER A 65 15.01 6.59 -0.50
N HIS A 66 14.69 7.47 -1.44
CA HIS A 66 15.45 8.69 -1.72
C HIS A 66 14.50 9.82 -2.13
N ASN A 67 14.86 11.06 -1.80
CA ASN A 67 14.14 12.21 -2.33
C ASN A 67 14.30 12.26 -3.86
N CYS A 68 13.26 12.74 -4.52
CA CYS A 68 13.16 12.84 -5.96
C CYS A 68 12.96 14.30 -6.35
N TYR A 69 13.63 14.72 -7.42
CA TYR A 69 13.61 16.09 -7.94
C TYR A 69 13.21 16.05 -9.40
N ILE A 70 12.39 17.01 -9.83
CA ILE A 70 12.08 17.23 -11.25
C ILE A 70 13.13 18.16 -11.83
N VAL A 71 13.63 17.81 -13.01
CA VAL A 71 14.59 18.59 -13.81
C VAL A 71 13.95 18.93 -15.14
N ASP A 72 13.86 20.22 -15.45
CA ASP A 72 13.48 20.70 -16.77
C ASP A 72 14.72 20.75 -17.68
N GLU A 73 15.00 19.65 -18.38
CA GLU A 73 16.22 19.50 -19.17
C GLU A 73 16.13 20.22 -20.52
N THR A 74 16.82 21.35 -20.67
CA THR A 74 16.97 22.03 -21.96
C THR A 74 17.97 21.31 -22.88
N PRO A 75 18.00 21.60 -24.19
CA PRO A 75 19.02 21.06 -25.10
C PRO A 75 20.46 21.36 -24.64
N GLU A 76 20.70 22.51 -24.01
CA GLU A 76 22.01 22.87 -23.48
C GLU A 76 22.39 21.97 -22.30
N ILE A 77 21.46 21.72 -21.38
CA ILE A 77 21.66 20.81 -20.23
C ILE A 77 21.94 19.39 -20.73
N TYR A 78 21.17 18.92 -21.72
CA TYR A 78 21.39 17.62 -22.34
C TYR A 78 22.81 17.47 -22.88
N ASN A 79 23.22 18.38 -23.75
CA ASN A 79 24.51 18.30 -24.44
C ASN A 79 25.71 18.49 -23.51
N LYS A 80 25.59 19.37 -22.50
CA LYS A 80 26.71 19.69 -21.59
C LYS A 80 26.84 18.73 -20.41
N ILE A 81 25.73 18.16 -19.93
CA ILE A 81 25.71 17.44 -18.65
C ILE A 81 25.24 16.00 -18.83
N VAL A 82 24.04 15.82 -19.38
CA VAL A 82 23.37 14.50 -19.39
C VAL A 82 24.03 13.55 -20.38
N LEU A 83 24.21 13.94 -21.64
CA LEU A 83 24.86 13.12 -22.66
C LEU A 83 26.29 12.70 -22.27
N PRO A 84 27.16 13.60 -21.78
CA PRO A 84 28.48 13.21 -21.27
C PRO A 84 28.41 12.21 -20.11
N GLN A 85 27.45 12.35 -19.20
CA GLN A 85 27.25 11.40 -18.09
C GLN A 85 26.83 10.02 -18.62
N ILE A 86 25.90 9.97 -19.59
CA ILE A 86 25.43 8.73 -20.22
C ILE A 86 26.59 7.97 -20.86
N ILE A 87 27.43 8.68 -21.63
CA ILE A 87 28.60 8.10 -22.29
C ILE A 87 29.62 7.58 -21.27
N GLN A 88 29.80 8.30 -20.16
CA GLN A 88 30.74 7.91 -19.11
C GLN A 88 30.27 6.69 -18.30
N ASP A 89 28.96 6.55 -18.05
CA ASP A 89 28.43 5.50 -17.21
C ASP A 89 28.52 4.09 -17.82
N LYS A 90 28.78 3.98 -19.13
CA LYS A 90 29.03 2.70 -19.85
C LYS A 90 28.05 1.60 -19.44
N PHE A 91 26.76 1.85 -19.68
CA PHE A 91 25.70 0.89 -19.38
C PHE A 91 25.97 -0.47 -20.04
N ASP A 92 25.84 -1.54 -19.27
CA ASP A 92 25.94 -2.89 -19.80
C ASP A 92 24.64 -3.25 -20.54
N LEU A 93 24.73 -3.29 -21.87
CA LEU A 93 23.63 -3.64 -22.77
C LEU A 93 23.73 -5.08 -23.28
N GLN A 94 24.62 -5.90 -22.73
CA GLN A 94 24.86 -7.25 -23.24
C GLN A 94 23.59 -8.12 -23.19
N TRP A 95 22.76 -7.95 -22.15
CA TRP A 95 21.48 -8.66 -22.07
C TRP A 95 20.51 -8.27 -23.20
N VAL A 96 20.51 -7.01 -23.64
CA VAL A 96 19.72 -6.53 -24.78
C VAL A 96 20.22 -7.22 -26.05
N TYR A 97 21.54 -7.22 -26.26
CA TYR A 97 22.15 -7.86 -27.43
C TYR A 97 21.94 -9.38 -27.43
N ASN A 98 21.92 -10.03 -26.27
CA ASN A 98 21.62 -11.45 -26.19
C ASN A 98 20.19 -11.76 -26.65
N ILE A 99 19.21 -10.87 -26.40
CA ILE A 99 17.85 -11.01 -26.93
C ILE A 99 17.85 -10.81 -28.45
N LEU A 100 18.47 -9.73 -28.94
CA LEU A 100 18.52 -9.41 -30.37
C LEU A 100 19.30 -10.45 -31.21
N GLU A 101 20.25 -11.15 -30.61
CA GLU A 101 21.06 -12.21 -31.24
C GLU A 101 20.53 -13.62 -30.94
N HIS A 102 19.31 -13.73 -30.40
CA HIS A 102 18.62 -14.98 -30.05
C HIS A 102 19.40 -15.91 -29.11
N LYS A 103 20.29 -15.36 -28.29
CA LYS A 103 21.04 -16.08 -27.24
C LYS A 103 20.24 -16.24 -25.94
N SER A 104 19.19 -15.45 -25.72
CA SER A 104 18.32 -15.50 -24.54
C SER A 104 16.89 -15.06 -24.86
N GLU A 105 15.89 -15.59 -24.15
CA GLU A 105 14.46 -15.24 -24.26
C GLU A 105 13.84 -15.46 -25.66
N SER A 106 14.54 -16.19 -26.55
CA SER A 106 14.14 -16.42 -27.94
C SER A 106 12.82 -17.18 -28.06
N ASP A 107 12.54 -18.08 -27.13
CA ASP A 107 11.31 -18.86 -27.04
C ASP A 107 10.09 -18.03 -26.61
N ARG A 108 10.33 -16.83 -26.04
CA ARG A 108 9.29 -15.93 -25.51
C ARG A 108 8.98 -14.76 -26.42
N ILE A 109 9.65 -14.65 -27.57
CA ILE A 109 9.41 -13.60 -28.57
C ILE A 109 7.94 -13.64 -29.04
N LEU A 110 7.27 -12.49 -28.99
CA LEU A 110 5.90 -12.33 -29.48
C LEU A 110 5.88 -12.11 -31.00
N ILE A 111 6.72 -11.19 -31.47
CA ILE A 111 6.91 -10.84 -32.87
C ILE A 111 8.31 -10.28 -33.05
N GLU A 112 8.87 -10.51 -34.24
CA GLU A 112 10.16 -9.99 -34.64
C GLU A 112 10.10 -9.50 -36.09
N ASP A 113 10.76 -8.38 -36.34
CA ASP A 113 11.11 -7.87 -37.64
C ASP A 113 12.64 -7.83 -37.73
N THR A 114 13.22 -8.58 -38.66
CA THR A 114 14.66 -8.79 -38.77
C THR A 114 15.39 -7.68 -39.52
N ASP A 115 14.68 -6.64 -39.99
CA ASP A 115 15.33 -5.51 -40.64
C ASP A 115 16.34 -4.84 -39.68
N PRO A 116 17.59 -4.60 -40.11
CA PRO A 116 18.63 -4.09 -39.22
C PRO A 116 18.43 -2.61 -38.82
N VAL A 117 17.61 -1.84 -39.55
CA VAL A 117 17.40 -0.40 -39.36
C VAL A 117 16.02 -0.11 -38.80
N ASP A 118 14.97 -0.65 -39.41
CA ASP A 118 13.56 -0.42 -39.07
C ASP A 118 12.90 -1.63 -38.40
N GLY A 119 13.68 -2.67 -38.10
CA GLY A 119 13.23 -3.87 -37.40
C GLY A 119 13.42 -3.81 -35.88
N PHE A 120 12.82 -4.78 -35.20
CA PHE A 120 12.70 -4.85 -33.74
C PHE A 120 12.30 -6.25 -33.28
N VAL A 121 12.53 -6.51 -31.99
CA VAL A 121 12.07 -7.73 -31.30
C VAL A 121 11.12 -7.32 -30.16
N VAL A 122 9.98 -8.01 -30.03
CA VAL A 122 9.04 -7.81 -28.92
C VAL A 122 9.09 -9.01 -28.00
N VAL A 123 9.42 -8.76 -26.74
CA VAL A 123 9.46 -9.77 -25.69
C VAL A 123 8.57 -9.37 -24.52
N PRO A 124 8.00 -10.34 -23.79
CA PRO A 124 7.31 -10.05 -22.55
C PRO A 124 8.29 -9.49 -21.51
N ASP A 125 7.88 -8.41 -20.82
CA ASP A 125 8.73 -7.77 -19.81
C ASP A 125 8.91 -8.69 -18.59
N LEU A 126 10.06 -8.61 -17.94
CA LEU A 126 10.36 -9.37 -16.72
C LEU A 126 9.32 -9.14 -15.61
N LYS A 127 8.70 -7.96 -15.58
CA LYS A 127 7.67 -7.59 -14.62
C LYS A 127 6.34 -8.29 -14.87
N TRP A 128 6.07 -8.77 -16.08
CA TRP A 128 4.83 -9.45 -16.39
C TRP A 128 4.74 -10.82 -15.69
N ASN A 129 3.55 -11.19 -15.18
CA ASN A 129 3.31 -12.50 -14.57
C ASN A 129 2.64 -13.50 -15.54
N GLY A 130 2.32 -13.08 -16.78
CA GLY A 130 1.64 -13.89 -17.78
C GLY A 130 0.11 -13.70 -17.85
N GLU A 131 -0.47 -12.96 -16.91
CA GLU A 131 -1.91 -12.66 -16.87
C GLU A 131 -2.26 -11.43 -17.70
N ILE A 132 -3.42 -11.46 -18.36
CA ILE A 132 -3.83 -10.38 -19.27
C ILE A 132 -3.95 -9.02 -18.54
N ASP A 133 -4.43 -9.02 -17.30
CA ASP A 133 -4.66 -7.79 -16.53
C ASP A 133 -3.36 -7.05 -16.15
N THR A 134 -2.23 -7.74 -16.16
CA THR A 134 -0.90 -7.15 -15.93
C THR A 134 -0.04 -7.15 -17.20
N LEU A 135 -0.64 -7.37 -18.38
CA LEU A 135 0.08 -7.50 -19.64
C LEU A 135 1.09 -6.38 -19.85
N TYR A 136 2.33 -6.79 -20.08
CA TYR A 136 3.48 -5.93 -20.24
C TYR A 136 4.44 -6.54 -21.26
N PHE A 137 4.56 -5.89 -22.41
CA PHE A 137 5.57 -6.18 -23.44
C PHE A 137 6.57 -5.03 -23.58
N LEU A 138 7.76 -5.40 -24.02
CA LEU A 138 8.87 -4.51 -24.33
C LEU A 138 9.31 -4.75 -25.78
N ALA A 139 9.22 -3.72 -26.61
CA ALA A 139 9.76 -3.73 -27.97
C ALA A 139 11.15 -3.09 -27.98
N ILE A 140 12.14 -3.79 -28.54
CA ILE A 140 13.55 -3.40 -28.59
C ILE A 140 13.95 -3.28 -30.06
N CYS A 141 14.45 -2.11 -30.50
CA CYS A 141 14.86 -1.94 -31.90
C CYS A 141 16.16 -2.69 -32.21
N ASN A 142 16.34 -3.14 -33.46
CA ASN A 142 17.56 -3.85 -33.87
C ASN A 142 18.78 -2.93 -33.99
N ARG A 143 18.55 -1.69 -34.47
CA ARG A 143 19.59 -0.67 -34.56
C ARG A 143 20.12 -0.30 -33.17
N ARG A 144 21.42 0.03 -33.10
CA ARG A 144 22.16 0.24 -31.85
C ARG A 144 22.58 1.69 -31.59
N ASP A 145 22.27 2.60 -32.50
CA ASP A 145 22.66 4.01 -32.45
C ASP A 145 21.70 4.88 -31.62
N LEU A 146 20.46 4.43 -31.42
CA LEU A 146 19.42 5.15 -30.67
C LEU A 146 19.42 4.79 -29.18
N LYS A 147 19.70 5.77 -28.32
CA LYS A 147 19.80 5.59 -26.86
C LYS A 147 18.51 5.99 -26.15
N SER A 148 17.85 7.06 -26.61
CA SER A 148 16.67 7.64 -25.94
C SER A 148 15.85 8.51 -26.90
N LEU A 149 14.82 9.20 -26.39
CA LEU A 149 14.02 10.18 -27.12
C LEU A 149 14.87 11.26 -27.83
N ARG A 150 15.99 11.68 -27.24
CA ARG A 150 16.86 12.73 -27.79
C ARG A 150 17.49 12.37 -29.15
N ASP A 151 17.62 11.08 -29.45
CA ASP A 151 18.17 10.59 -30.72
C ASP A 151 17.09 10.45 -31.81
N LEU A 152 15.80 10.52 -31.44
CA LEU A 152 14.72 10.34 -32.40
C LEU A 152 14.63 11.52 -33.37
N THR A 153 14.44 11.20 -34.65
CA THR A 153 14.21 12.16 -35.72
C THR A 153 13.10 11.69 -36.65
N GLY A 154 12.71 12.52 -37.62
CA GLY A 154 11.75 12.15 -38.67
C GLY A 154 12.15 10.91 -39.46
N ASP A 155 13.45 10.63 -39.59
CA ASP A 155 13.95 9.43 -40.30
C ASP A 155 13.55 8.13 -39.58
N HIS A 156 13.23 8.19 -38.29
CA HIS A 156 12.85 7.03 -37.48
C HIS A 156 11.35 6.77 -37.48
N LEU A 157 10.55 7.55 -38.22
CA LEU A 157 9.11 7.37 -38.29
C LEU A 157 8.72 5.98 -38.82
N VAL A 158 9.49 5.41 -39.74
CA VAL A 158 9.23 4.06 -40.28
C VAL A 158 9.36 3.01 -39.18
N LEU A 159 10.52 2.94 -38.50
CA LEU A 159 10.73 2.11 -37.31
C LEU A 159 9.61 2.25 -36.26
N LEU A 160 9.27 3.48 -35.86
CA LEU A 160 8.26 3.72 -34.82
C LEU A 160 6.87 3.24 -35.22
N ASN A 161 6.47 3.46 -36.49
CA ASN A 161 5.19 2.98 -37.01
C ASN A 161 5.17 1.46 -37.22
N ASN A 162 6.30 0.86 -37.62
CA ASN A 162 6.45 -0.59 -37.72
C ASN A 162 6.26 -1.23 -36.35
N ILE A 163 6.98 -0.75 -35.32
CA ILE A 163 6.85 -1.24 -33.94
C ILE A 163 5.40 -1.11 -33.48
N LYS A 164 4.78 0.06 -33.65
CA LYS A 164 3.39 0.29 -33.23
C LYS A 164 2.43 -0.68 -33.91
N THR A 165 2.44 -0.72 -35.23
CA THR A 165 1.41 -1.43 -36.02
C THR A 165 1.54 -2.93 -35.90
N LYS A 166 2.75 -3.47 -36.10
CA LYS A 166 2.99 -4.91 -36.07
C LYS A 166 2.85 -5.49 -34.66
N THR A 167 3.27 -4.76 -33.62
CA THR A 167 3.09 -5.21 -32.23
C THR A 167 1.61 -5.22 -31.83
N LEU A 168 0.84 -4.19 -32.21
CA LEU A 168 -0.61 -4.17 -31.99
C LEU A 168 -1.30 -5.36 -32.65
N GLN A 169 -0.99 -5.64 -33.91
CA GLN A 169 -1.53 -6.80 -34.63
C GLN A 169 -1.17 -8.13 -33.95
N ALA A 170 0.07 -8.27 -33.47
CA ALA A 170 0.51 -9.48 -32.77
C ALA A 170 -0.21 -9.67 -31.43
N ILE A 171 -0.38 -8.59 -30.65
CA ILE A 171 -1.10 -8.62 -29.38
C ILE A 171 -2.59 -8.93 -29.61
N GLU A 172 -3.22 -8.29 -30.59
CA GLU A 172 -4.61 -8.55 -30.96
C GLU A 172 -4.81 -10.00 -31.42
N ALA A 173 -3.92 -10.51 -32.28
CA ALA A 173 -4.00 -11.89 -32.77
C ALA A 173 -3.91 -12.92 -31.63
N LYS A 174 -2.96 -12.73 -30.70
CA LYS A 174 -2.64 -13.69 -29.63
C LYS A 174 -3.53 -13.56 -28.39
N TYR A 175 -3.80 -12.33 -27.95
CA TYR A 175 -4.49 -12.05 -26.68
C TYR A 175 -5.91 -11.47 -26.86
N LYS A 176 -6.34 -11.21 -28.11
CA LYS A 176 -7.67 -10.64 -28.42
C LYS A 176 -7.94 -9.31 -27.72
N LEU A 177 -6.88 -8.53 -27.48
CA LEU A 177 -6.97 -7.18 -26.94
C LEU A 177 -7.01 -6.15 -28.07
N ASP A 178 -7.96 -5.23 -27.98
CA ASP A 178 -8.02 -4.10 -28.91
C ASP A 178 -6.91 -3.09 -28.62
N SER A 179 -6.48 -2.40 -29.68
CA SER A 179 -5.44 -1.37 -29.59
C SER A 179 -5.76 -0.24 -28.61
N SER A 180 -7.05 0.11 -28.41
CA SER A 180 -7.49 1.14 -27.46
C SER A 180 -7.30 0.74 -26.00
N GLN A 181 -7.12 -0.56 -25.73
CA GLN A 181 -6.89 -1.10 -24.40
C GLN A 181 -5.40 -1.14 -24.02
N LEU A 182 -4.52 -0.60 -24.87
CA LEU A 182 -3.08 -0.61 -24.65
C LEU A 182 -2.54 0.80 -24.46
N ARG A 183 -1.76 0.99 -23.39
CA ARG A 183 -0.92 2.16 -23.18
C ARG A 183 0.46 1.87 -23.78
N ILE A 184 0.84 2.67 -24.79
CA ILE A 184 2.10 2.50 -25.53
C ILE A 184 2.98 3.74 -25.33
N TYR A 185 4.18 3.57 -24.76
CA TYR A 185 4.98 4.70 -24.30
C TYR A 185 6.49 4.41 -24.25
N LEU A 186 7.27 5.48 -24.17
CA LEU A 186 8.72 5.46 -23.97
C LEU A 186 9.05 6.15 -22.65
N HIS A 187 10.13 5.74 -22.00
CA HIS A 187 10.61 6.41 -20.78
C HIS A 187 11.65 7.50 -21.09
N TYR A 188 11.60 8.58 -20.29
CA TYR A 188 12.67 9.57 -20.19
C TYR A 188 12.89 9.99 -18.73
N GLN A 189 14.06 9.78 -18.11
CA GLN A 189 15.19 8.97 -18.63
C GLN A 189 14.83 7.47 -18.68
N PRO A 190 15.34 6.73 -19.68
CA PRO A 190 15.14 5.29 -19.77
C PRO A 190 15.96 4.55 -18.71
N SER A 191 15.57 3.31 -18.38
CA SER A 191 16.33 2.49 -17.42
C SER A 191 17.64 1.94 -18.01
N PHE A 192 17.75 1.88 -19.33
CA PHE A 192 18.93 1.52 -20.09
C PHE A 192 18.92 2.27 -21.44
N TYR A 193 20.09 2.62 -21.95
CA TYR A 193 20.24 3.51 -23.11
C TYR A 193 20.34 2.75 -24.44
N HIS A 194 19.27 2.01 -24.75
CA HIS A 194 18.97 1.41 -26.05
C HIS A 194 17.48 1.61 -26.27
N LEU A 195 17.07 2.21 -27.39
CA LEU A 195 15.68 2.60 -27.60
C LEU A 195 14.73 1.39 -27.46
N HIS A 196 13.75 1.55 -26.58
CA HIS A 196 12.72 0.56 -26.32
C HIS A 196 11.37 1.21 -26.06
N ILE A 197 10.30 0.48 -26.35
CA ILE A 197 8.92 0.94 -26.26
C ILE A 197 8.13 -0.05 -25.39
N HIS A 198 7.42 0.48 -24.41
CA HIS A 198 6.58 -0.27 -23.49
C HIS A 198 5.16 -0.39 -24.05
N PHE A 199 4.61 -1.59 -23.99
CA PHE A 199 3.21 -1.89 -24.31
C PHE A 199 2.57 -2.51 -23.08
N THR A 200 1.70 -1.77 -22.41
CA THR A 200 1.02 -2.25 -21.19
C THR A 200 -0.47 -2.22 -21.37
N TYR A 201 -1.19 -3.18 -20.78
CA TYR A 201 -2.65 -3.09 -20.68
C TYR A 201 -3.05 -1.81 -19.92
N ILE A 202 -4.09 -1.13 -20.38
CA ILE A 202 -4.45 0.21 -19.87
C ILE A 202 -4.84 0.19 -18.39
N LYS A 203 -5.41 -0.93 -17.91
CA LYS A 203 -5.73 -1.14 -16.49
C LYS A 203 -4.52 -1.47 -15.63
N HIS A 204 -3.39 -1.86 -16.24
CA HIS A 204 -2.18 -2.15 -15.49
C HIS A 204 -1.50 -0.84 -15.08
N GLU A 205 -1.34 -0.64 -13.77
CA GLU A 205 -0.60 0.49 -13.19
C GLU A 205 0.91 0.20 -13.15
N ALA A 206 1.49 -0.03 -14.34
CA ALA A 206 2.89 -0.34 -14.49
C ALA A 206 3.81 0.74 -13.87
N PRO A 207 4.91 0.37 -13.19
CA PRO A 207 5.88 1.35 -12.72
C PRO A 207 6.48 2.14 -13.89
N GLY A 208 6.43 3.47 -13.80
CA GLY A 208 6.99 4.38 -14.81
C GLY A 208 5.99 4.97 -15.81
N ILE A 209 4.68 4.70 -15.66
CA ILE A 209 3.62 5.27 -16.51
C ILE A 209 3.28 6.75 -16.22
N LEU A 210 3.90 7.33 -15.20
CA LEU A 210 3.60 8.68 -14.72
C LEU A 210 4.09 9.73 -15.73
N ALA A 211 3.43 10.90 -15.74
CA ALA A 211 3.62 11.92 -16.77
C ALA A 211 5.05 12.49 -16.80
N GLU A 212 5.74 12.50 -15.67
CA GLU A 212 7.12 12.94 -15.51
C GLU A 212 8.17 11.93 -16.02
N ARG A 213 7.72 10.82 -16.62
CA ARG A 213 8.60 9.79 -17.20
C ARG A 213 8.10 9.20 -18.51
N ALA A 214 6.80 8.92 -18.63
CA ALA A 214 6.22 8.24 -19.78
C ALA A 214 5.81 9.23 -20.88
N HIS A 215 6.29 8.98 -22.09
CA HIS A 215 5.92 9.70 -23.31
C HIS A 215 5.16 8.78 -24.25
N LEU A 216 3.86 9.05 -24.46
CA LEU A 216 3.02 8.23 -25.33
C LEU A 216 3.56 8.18 -26.76
N LEU A 217 3.69 6.97 -27.33
CA LEU A 217 4.27 6.77 -28.66
C LEU A 217 3.52 7.54 -29.75
N THR A 218 2.19 7.62 -29.67
CA THR A 218 1.38 8.40 -30.63
C THR A 218 1.76 9.89 -30.62
N ILE A 219 2.02 10.46 -29.44
CA ILE A 219 2.48 11.85 -29.32
C ILE A 219 3.92 11.98 -29.83
N VAL A 220 4.77 11.00 -29.54
CA VAL A 220 6.15 10.98 -30.05
C VAL A 220 6.20 10.99 -31.57
N ILE A 221 5.40 10.15 -32.23
CA ILE A 221 5.27 10.12 -33.69
C ILE A 221 4.74 11.46 -34.21
N GLY A 222 3.67 11.99 -33.61
CA GLY A 222 3.09 13.28 -34.01
C GLY A 222 4.09 14.44 -33.90
N ASN A 223 4.86 14.48 -32.82
CA ASN A 223 5.90 15.49 -32.62
C ASN A 223 6.98 15.43 -33.71
N LEU A 224 7.43 14.24 -34.10
CA LEU A 224 8.43 14.05 -35.15
C LEU A 224 7.89 14.37 -36.56
N GLN A 225 6.59 14.15 -36.79
CA GLN A 225 5.91 14.57 -38.02
C GLN A 225 5.81 16.09 -38.11
N LEU A 226 5.60 16.77 -36.98
CA LEU A 226 5.56 18.24 -36.91
C LEU A 226 6.95 18.85 -37.10
N ALA A 227 7.97 18.28 -36.48
CA ALA A 227 9.35 18.70 -36.64
C ALA A 227 10.30 17.50 -36.55
N SER A 228 11.05 17.24 -37.62
CA SER A 228 11.96 16.09 -37.69
C SER A 228 12.99 16.08 -36.55
N ASP A 229 13.42 17.23 -36.04
CA ASP A 229 14.39 17.34 -34.93
C ASP A 229 13.75 17.80 -33.60
N TYR A 230 12.45 17.59 -33.42
CA TYR A 230 11.68 18.06 -32.26
C TYR A 230 12.36 17.79 -30.91
N TYR A 231 12.73 16.53 -30.65
CA TYR A 231 13.33 16.13 -29.37
C TYR A 231 14.75 16.66 -29.16
N LYS A 232 15.40 17.20 -30.19
CA LYS A 232 16.69 17.89 -30.03
C LYS A 232 16.52 19.33 -29.54
N LYS A 233 15.32 19.91 -29.66
CA LYS A 233 15.05 21.34 -29.42
C LYS A 233 14.24 21.61 -28.16
N ILE A 234 13.36 20.70 -27.76
CA ILE A 234 12.47 20.94 -26.63
C ILE A 234 13.16 20.73 -25.28
N THR A 235 12.60 21.34 -24.26
CA THR A 235 12.87 20.99 -22.86
C THR A 235 12.08 19.74 -22.50
N ILE A 236 12.73 18.73 -21.89
CA ILE A 236 12.07 17.49 -21.49
C ILE A 236 12.18 17.36 -19.96
N PRO A 237 11.07 17.38 -19.22
CA PRO A 237 11.10 17.16 -17.79
C PRO A 237 11.42 15.68 -17.49
N PHE A 238 12.23 15.42 -16.47
CA PHE A 238 12.41 14.08 -15.92
C PHE A 238 12.68 14.11 -14.41
N VAL A 239 12.47 12.97 -13.75
CA VAL A 239 12.79 12.79 -12.33
C VAL A 239 14.18 12.23 -12.13
N VAL A 240 14.93 12.84 -11.21
CA VAL A 240 16.23 12.35 -10.73
C VAL A 240 16.20 12.17 -9.22
N ARG A 241 16.94 11.17 -8.73
CA ARG A 241 17.06 10.86 -7.29
C ARG A 241 18.36 11.43 -6.73
N GLU A 242 18.41 11.78 -5.45
CA GLU A 242 19.61 12.37 -4.80
C GLU A 242 20.86 11.50 -4.91
N ASN A 243 20.69 10.19 -4.89
CA ASN A 243 21.78 9.23 -4.99
C ASN A 243 22.26 8.97 -6.43
N ASP A 244 21.60 9.55 -7.43
CA ASP A 244 22.00 9.43 -8.82
C ASP A 244 23.26 10.27 -9.08
N LYS A 245 24.22 9.72 -9.83
CA LYS A 245 25.40 10.47 -10.27
C LYS A 245 25.02 11.69 -11.11
N LEU A 246 23.90 11.61 -11.83
CA LEU A 246 23.38 12.72 -12.61
C LEU A 246 22.90 13.86 -11.70
N PHE A 247 22.29 13.55 -10.55
CA PHE A 247 21.90 14.57 -9.56
C PHE A 247 23.12 15.35 -9.06
N ALA A 248 24.19 14.65 -8.66
CA ALA A 248 25.41 15.30 -8.16
C ALA A 248 26.02 16.26 -9.19
N ARG A 249 25.92 15.97 -10.49
CA ARG A 249 26.36 16.88 -11.56
C ARG A 249 25.45 18.08 -11.73
N LEU A 250 24.13 17.84 -11.75
CA LEU A 250 23.14 18.90 -11.88
C LEU A 250 23.19 19.88 -10.70
N GLU A 251 23.45 19.37 -9.49
CA GLU A 251 23.69 20.18 -8.30
C GLU A 251 24.98 21.00 -8.42
N LYS A 252 26.09 20.38 -8.87
CA LYS A 252 27.36 21.08 -9.04
C LYS A 252 27.28 22.24 -10.04
N GLU A 253 26.51 22.08 -11.11
CA GLU A 253 26.25 23.12 -12.11
C GLU A 253 25.18 24.13 -11.67
N GLY A 254 24.64 23.99 -10.45
CA GLY A 254 23.67 24.93 -9.86
C GLY A 254 22.25 24.83 -10.43
N ILE A 255 21.95 23.76 -11.19
CA ILE A 255 20.63 23.52 -11.79
C ILE A 255 19.64 23.01 -10.74
N LEU A 256 20.12 22.13 -9.85
CA LEU A 256 19.36 21.65 -8.70
C LEU A 256 19.95 22.19 -7.41
N LYS A 257 19.10 22.31 -6.39
CA LYS A 257 19.52 22.59 -5.02
C LYS A 257 19.04 21.44 -4.15
N CYS A 258 19.94 20.77 -3.43
CA CYS A 258 19.52 19.84 -2.40
C CYS A 258 18.85 20.62 -1.26
N THR A 259 17.53 20.60 -1.24
CA THR A 259 16.76 20.99 -0.07
C THR A 259 16.77 19.83 0.90
N LYS A 260 17.72 19.85 1.84
CA LYS A 260 17.54 19.10 3.08
C LYS A 260 16.30 19.67 3.73
N HIS A 261 15.19 18.93 3.69
CA HIS A 261 14.09 19.24 4.59
C HIS A 261 14.65 19.17 6.00
N VAL A 262 14.84 20.34 6.60
CA VAL A 262 14.89 20.47 8.05
C VAL A 262 13.51 20.01 8.49
N PHE A 263 13.38 18.73 8.81
CA PHE A 263 12.41 18.35 9.81
C PHE A 263 12.73 19.26 10.99
N PHE A 264 11.75 20.06 11.43
CA PHE A 264 11.85 20.78 12.69
C PHE A 264 11.93 19.73 13.81
N THR A 265 13.10 19.12 13.99
CA THR A 265 13.50 18.47 15.22
C THR A 265 14.24 19.54 15.99
N SER A 266 13.57 20.05 17.02
CA SER A 266 14.19 20.83 18.08
C SER A 266 15.51 20.16 18.52
N THR A 267 16.61 20.87 18.27
CA THR A 267 17.87 20.91 19.02
C THR A 267 18.16 19.73 19.97
N ASP A 268 19.09 18.85 19.59
CA ASP A 268 20.35 18.70 20.33
C ASP A 268 21.38 17.85 19.54
N ASP A 269 22.62 18.31 19.61
CA ASP A 269 23.80 17.81 18.90
C ASP A 269 24.23 16.40 19.36
N SER A 270 24.42 15.48 18.41
CA SER A 270 25.58 14.56 18.29
C SER A 270 25.27 13.36 17.38
N PHE A 271 25.33 13.53 16.06
CA PHE A 271 25.44 12.36 15.18
C PHE A 271 26.91 11.97 15.03
N GLY A 272 27.28 10.92 15.77
CA GLY A 272 28.61 10.32 15.80
C GLY A 272 29.06 9.70 14.47
N SER A 273 30.37 9.55 14.33
CA SER A 273 31.00 8.96 13.14
C SER A 273 30.76 7.45 13.05
N PHE A 274 30.52 6.98 11.83
CA PHE A 274 30.05 5.66 11.40
C PHE A 274 30.93 4.42 11.77
N LYS A 275 31.85 4.50 12.73
CA LYS A 275 32.84 3.43 12.99
C LYS A 275 32.79 2.78 14.38
N THR A 276 31.97 3.25 15.32
CA THR A 276 32.05 2.75 16.71
C THR A 276 30.77 2.15 17.28
N GLU A 277 29.66 2.09 16.54
CA GLU A 277 28.43 1.49 17.06
C GLU A 277 28.19 0.12 16.44
N LEU A 278 28.72 -0.90 17.11
CA LEU A 278 28.23 -2.27 17.02
C LEU A 278 26.72 -2.25 17.24
N LEU A 279 25.98 -2.70 16.22
CA LEU A 279 24.52 -2.84 16.20
C LEU A 279 24.01 -3.50 17.50
N LYS A 280 23.47 -2.69 18.41
CA LYS A 280 22.36 -3.15 19.24
C LYS A 280 21.12 -3.12 18.35
N SER A 281 20.42 -4.24 18.27
CA SER A 281 19.17 -4.38 17.53
C SER A 281 18.12 -3.38 18.05
N HIS A 282 18.07 -2.21 17.45
CA HIS A 282 16.88 -1.38 17.49
C HIS A 282 16.03 -1.77 16.29
N LEU A 283 15.15 -2.74 16.50
CA LEU A 283 13.87 -2.75 15.80
C LEU A 283 13.34 -1.31 15.86
N PRO A 284 12.91 -0.68 14.76
CA PRO A 284 12.15 0.54 14.86
C PRO A 284 10.93 0.22 15.72
N ASN A 285 10.98 0.61 16.99
CA ASN A 285 9.79 0.71 17.82
C ASN A 285 8.94 1.74 17.10
N ASN A 286 8.00 1.28 16.27
CA ASN A 286 6.89 2.09 15.84
C ASN A 286 6.07 2.28 17.11
N PRO A 287 6.24 3.39 17.86
CA PRO A 287 5.61 3.48 19.16
C PRO A 287 4.10 3.54 18.87
N LEU A 288 3.35 2.58 19.43
CA LEU A 288 1.89 2.68 19.46
C LEU A 288 1.52 4.10 19.88
N ALA A 289 0.54 4.72 19.21
CA ALA A 289 0.24 6.14 19.43
C ALA A 289 -0.14 6.48 20.88
N ARG A 290 -0.49 5.46 21.68
CA ARG A 290 -0.59 5.53 23.13
C ARG A 290 0.26 4.41 23.74
N PRO A 291 1.30 4.72 24.53
CA PRO A 291 1.99 3.70 25.32
C PRO A 291 1.03 3.10 26.35
N CYS A 292 1.18 1.81 26.67
CA CYS A 292 0.35 1.17 27.70
C CYS A 292 0.55 1.90 29.04
N GLU A 293 -0.55 2.39 29.63
CA GLU A 293 -0.54 3.04 30.95
C GLU A 293 -0.46 2.00 32.09
N ILE A 294 -0.46 0.71 31.77
CA ILE A 294 -0.27 -0.38 32.73
C ILE A 294 1.23 -0.61 32.91
N ALA A 295 1.71 -0.49 34.15
CA ALA A 295 3.11 -0.67 34.48
C ALA A 295 3.44 -2.10 34.89
N LYS A 296 4.70 -2.48 34.65
CA LYS A 296 5.23 -3.80 35.00
C LYS A 296 5.32 -3.96 36.52
N ASP A 297 5.00 -5.17 37.00
CA ASP A 297 5.11 -5.62 38.41
C ASP A 297 4.17 -4.92 39.43
N LEU A 298 3.30 -4.00 38.99
CA LEU A 298 2.21 -3.42 39.79
C LEU A 298 0.98 -4.33 39.84
N ALA A 299 0.17 -4.17 40.89
CA ALA A 299 -0.92 -5.08 41.23
C ALA A 299 -2.29 -4.48 40.88
N TYR A 300 -2.86 -4.91 39.76
CA TYR A 300 -4.11 -4.38 39.23
C TYR A 300 -5.33 -5.21 39.60
N MET A 301 -6.42 -4.54 40.00
CA MET A 301 -7.78 -5.06 39.95
C MET A 301 -8.41 -4.72 38.60
N ILE A 302 -8.92 -5.72 37.88
CA ILE A 302 -9.70 -5.48 36.66
C ILE A 302 -11.18 -5.38 37.05
N GLN A 303 -11.82 -4.27 36.73
CA GLN A 303 -13.23 -4.01 37.03
C GLN A 303 -14.05 -3.79 35.75
N CYS A 304 -15.32 -4.18 35.78
CA CYS A 304 -16.25 -3.84 34.71
C CYS A 304 -16.51 -2.33 34.72
N LYS A 305 -16.34 -1.65 33.58
CA LYS A 305 -16.54 -0.20 33.53
C LYS A 305 -17.98 0.22 33.86
N ASN A 306 -18.98 -0.59 33.49
CA ASN A 306 -20.39 -0.29 33.70
C ASN A 306 -20.83 -0.42 35.17
N CYS A 307 -20.50 -1.53 35.85
CA CYS A 307 -20.97 -1.79 37.22
C CYS A 307 -19.90 -1.66 38.31
N SER A 308 -18.65 -1.39 37.93
CA SER A 308 -17.47 -1.29 38.81
C SER A 308 -17.19 -2.53 39.67
N ARG A 309 -17.85 -3.66 39.41
CA ARG A 309 -17.55 -4.93 40.08
C ARG A 309 -16.29 -5.57 39.52
N ASN A 310 -15.57 -6.26 40.39
CA ASN A 310 -14.32 -6.93 40.08
C ASN A 310 -14.55 -8.11 39.12
N LEU A 311 -13.80 -8.12 38.01
CA LEU A 311 -13.77 -9.20 37.02
C LEU A 311 -12.76 -10.30 37.39
N VAL A 312 -11.89 -10.02 38.36
CA VAL A 312 -10.85 -10.90 38.90
C VAL A 312 -11.05 -11.07 40.41
N ASP A 313 -10.71 -12.24 40.96
CA ASP A 313 -10.87 -12.51 42.40
C ASP A 313 -9.73 -11.92 43.23
N THR A 314 -8.53 -11.81 42.63
CA THR A 314 -7.33 -11.28 43.27
C THR A 314 -6.60 -10.34 42.32
N LYS A 315 -5.80 -9.42 42.88
CA LYS A 315 -4.98 -8.51 42.09
C LYS A 315 -3.99 -9.28 41.22
N ILE A 316 -3.84 -8.84 39.98
CA ILE A 316 -2.93 -9.46 39.00
C ILE A 316 -1.70 -8.58 38.84
N LYS A 317 -0.52 -9.22 38.83
CA LYS A 317 0.76 -8.57 38.51
C LYS A 317 1.24 -9.03 37.14
N PHE A 318 1.57 -8.09 36.28
CA PHE A 318 2.09 -8.37 34.93
C PHE A 318 3.61 -8.27 34.92
N GLN A 319 4.29 -9.39 34.66
CA GLN A 319 5.75 -9.46 34.60
C GLN A 319 6.29 -9.12 33.21
N LYS A 320 5.45 -9.30 32.19
CA LYS A 320 5.78 -9.08 30.79
C LYS A 320 4.64 -8.30 30.15
N ILE A 321 4.95 -7.07 29.75
CA ILE A 321 4.01 -6.16 29.07
C ILE A 321 4.61 -5.85 27.70
N LEU A 322 3.98 -6.33 26.61
CA LEU A 322 4.50 -6.16 25.25
C LEU A 322 3.45 -5.61 24.29
N PRO A 323 3.85 -4.72 23.36
CA PRO A 323 2.98 -4.30 22.28
C PRO A 323 2.73 -5.47 21.31
N LEU A 324 1.51 -5.61 20.81
CA LEU A 324 1.20 -6.45 19.67
C LEU A 324 1.44 -5.67 18.37
N PRO A 325 1.90 -6.32 17.29
CA PRO A 325 1.86 -5.77 15.94
C PRO A 325 0.43 -5.35 15.58
N ASP A 326 0.29 -4.31 14.75
CA ASP A 326 -1.01 -3.73 14.37
C ASP A 326 -1.96 -4.74 13.69
N ASN A 327 -1.45 -5.83 13.10
CA ASN A 327 -2.24 -6.95 12.57
C ASN A 327 -2.03 -8.22 13.43
N PRO A 328 -3.02 -8.66 14.23
CA PRO A 328 -2.88 -9.80 15.15
C PRO A 328 -2.95 -11.18 14.46
N ASP A 329 -3.16 -11.25 13.15
CA ASP A 329 -3.27 -12.54 12.46
C ASP A 329 -1.89 -13.23 12.39
N SER A 330 -1.73 -14.28 13.17
CA SER A 330 -0.45 -14.98 13.37
C SER A 330 0.06 -15.70 12.12
N SER A 331 -0.82 -15.88 11.12
CA SER A 331 -0.54 -16.46 9.81
C SER A 331 0.34 -15.58 8.92
N ASP A 332 0.28 -14.26 9.08
CA ASP A 332 1.03 -13.28 8.27
C ASP A 332 2.44 -13.02 8.82
N TRP A 333 2.74 -13.48 10.04
CA TRP A 333 4.00 -13.20 10.71
C TRP A 333 5.10 -14.20 10.34
N PHE A 334 4.75 -15.30 9.67
CA PHE A 334 5.67 -16.36 9.28
C PHE A 334 5.57 -16.65 7.79
N CYS A 335 6.70 -16.53 7.08
CA CYS A 335 6.76 -16.74 5.63
C CYS A 335 6.46 -18.19 5.20
N HIS A 336 6.36 -19.13 6.14
CA HIS A 336 5.95 -20.52 5.94
C HIS A 336 5.14 -21.01 7.16
N GLY A 337 4.15 -21.88 6.93
CA GLY A 337 3.48 -22.61 8.01
C GLY A 337 4.46 -23.53 8.71
N HIS A 338 5.00 -23.10 9.86
CA HIS A 338 5.87 -23.93 10.68
C HIS A 338 5.02 -25.01 11.36
N ASN A 339 5.19 -26.27 10.96
CA ASN A 339 4.64 -27.46 11.64
C ASN A 339 5.27 -27.72 13.03
N SER A 340 5.85 -26.71 13.68
CA SER A 340 6.47 -26.84 15.01
C SER A 340 5.63 -26.09 16.04
N ASN A 341 5.06 -26.83 16.99
CA ASN A 341 4.35 -26.38 18.19
C ASN A 341 5.19 -25.49 19.16
N ASP A 342 6.34 -24.96 18.73
CA ASP A 342 7.37 -24.39 19.63
C ASP A 342 7.29 -22.87 19.83
N PHE A 343 6.41 -22.16 19.11
CA PHE A 343 6.20 -20.71 19.31
C PHE A 343 4.73 -20.43 19.62
N CYS A 344 4.41 -20.32 20.92
CA CYS A 344 3.11 -19.90 21.39
C CYS A 344 3.11 -18.38 21.60
N LEU A 345 2.40 -17.66 20.72
CA LEU A 345 2.15 -16.21 20.82
C LEU A 345 1.01 -15.88 21.79
N GLU A 346 0.45 -16.88 22.48
CA GLU A 346 -0.62 -16.68 23.44
C GLU A 346 -0.06 -16.15 24.78
N PRO A 347 -0.73 -15.17 25.40
CA PRO A 347 -0.29 -14.63 26.68
C PRO A 347 -0.34 -15.71 27.77
N GLN A 348 0.75 -15.82 28.55
CA GLN A 348 0.78 -16.64 29.76
C GLN A 348 0.09 -15.91 30.93
N LYS A 349 -0.06 -16.60 32.07
CA LYS A 349 -0.81 -16.12 33.25
C LYS A 349 -0.42 -14.72 33.75
N ASN A 350 0.85 -14.30 33.59
CA ASN A 350 1.36 -13.00 34.03
C ASN A 350 1.81 -12.11 32.86
N ASP A 351 1.41 -12.46 31.64
CA ASP A 351 1.70 -11.68 30.44
C ASP A 351 0.51 -10.79 30.10
N LEU A 352 0.80 -9.58 29.66
CA LEU A 352 -0.16 -8.65 29.08
C LEU A 352 0.39 -8.20 27.73
N PHE A 353 -0.32 -8.55 26.67
CA PHE A 353 -0.03 -7.97 25.35
C PHE A 353 -1.05 -6.89 25.06
N TYR A 354 -0.67 -5.81 24.38
CA TYR A 354 -1.57 -4.68 24.16
C TYR A 354 -1.46 -4.13 22.75
N GLY A 355 -2.60 -3.74 22.19
CA GLY A 355 -2.69 -2.91 20.99
C GLY A 355 -3.01 -1.46 21.37
N ASN A 356 -3.44 -0.68 20.37
CA ASN A 356 -3.73 0.74 20.55
C ASN A 356 -4.89 1.04 21.52
N CYS A 357 -5.90 0.17 21.56
CA CYS A 357 -7.12 0.37 22.37
C CYS A 357 -7.56 -0.89 23.14
N PHE A 358 -6.75 -1.95 23.13
CA PHE A 358 -7.12 -3.24 23.72
C PHE A 358 -5.92 -3.93 24.36
N VAL A 359 -6.21 -4.93 25.20
CA VAL A 359 -5.24 -5.85 25.80
C VAL A 359 -5.64 -7.30 25.54
N HIS A 360 -4.65 -8.16 25.37
CA HIS A 360 -4.77 -9.62 25.35
C HIS A 360 -4.24 -10.16 26.66
N LEU A 361 -5.10 -10.86 27.39
CA LEU A 361 -4.79 -11.51 28.66
C LEU A 361 -4.96 -13.01 28.53
N TYR A 362 -4.31 -13.78 29.40
CA TYR A 362 -4.58 -15.21 29.50
C TYR A 362 -6.03 -15.45 29.94
N LYS A 363 -6.74 -16.35 29.25
CA LYS A 363 -8.19 -16.55 29.40
C LYS A 363 -8.63 -16.83 30.85
N ASN A 364 -7.81 -17.55 31.61
CA ASN A 364 -8.12 -17.92 33.00
C ASN A 364 -7.70 -16.85 34.03
N CYS A 365 -7.26 -15.67 33.59
CA CYS A 365 -7.00 -14.55 34.50
C CYS A 365 -8.27 -13.91 35.03
N LEU A 366 -9.37 -13.98 34.26
CA LEU A 366 -10.68 -13.45 34.67
C LEU A 366 -11.46 -14.56 35.41
N SER A 367 -12.27 -14.19 36.40
CA SER A 367 -13.10 -15.14 37.18
C SER A 367 -14.59 -14.82 37.11
N ASN A 368 -14.95 -13.54 36.95
CA ASN A 368 -16.33 -13.04 37.06
C ASN A 368 -16.92 -12.60 35.72
N PHE A 369 -16.81 -13.46 34.70
CA PHE A 369 -17.35 -13.25 33.37
C PHE A 369 -18.20 -14.44 32.90
N LEU A 370 -19.02 -14.22 31.87
CA LEU A 370 -19.73 -15.25 31.13
C LEU A 370 -19.27 -15.18 29.67
N THR A 371 -19.26 -16.31 28.98
CA THR A 371 -18.90 -16.38 27.55
C THR A 371 -20.01 -17.03 26.75
N LYS A 372 -20.34 -16.45 25.59
CA LYS A 372 -21.24 -17.03 24.58
C LYS A 372 -20.75 -16.61 23.19
N ASN A 373 -20.62 -17.54 22.25
CA ASN A 373 -20.15 -17.28 20.88
C ASN A 373 -18.84 -16.47 20.82
N ASP A 374 -17.88 -16.83 21.68
CA ASP A 374 -16.60 -16.12 21.86
C ASP A 374 -16.70 -14.67 22.32
N VAL A 375 -17.88 -14.20 22.75
CA VAL A 375 -18.06 -12.89 23.37
C VAL A 375 -18.02 -13.01 24.89
N LEU A 376 -17.23 -12.16 25.54
CA LEU A 376 -17.21 -12.02 27.00
C LEU A 376 -18.18 -10.95 27.46
N VAL A 377 -19.00 -11.28 28.45
CA VAL A 377 -19.86 -10.34 29.16
C VAL A 377 -19.64 -10.40 30.66
N CYS A 378 -19.90 -9.29 31.35
CA CYS A 378 -19.83 -9.23 32.80
C CYS A 378 -20.88 -10.15 33.44
N LYS A 379 -20.48 -11.00 34.38
CA LYS A 379 -21.40 -11.91 35.09
C LYS A 379 -22.49 -11.19 35.91
N PHE A 380 -22.28 -9.92 36.23
CA PHE A 380 -23.15 -9.16 37.13
C PHE A 380 -24.14 -8.22 36.43
N CYS A 381 -23.71 -7.56 35.36
CA CYS A 381 -24.52 -6.59 34.63
C CYS A 381 -24.71 -6.93 33.15
N PHE A 382 -24.15 -8.04 32.69
CA PHE A 382 -24.19 -8.50 31.29
C PHE A 382 -23.60 -7.50 30.27
N ASN A 383 -22.84 -6.50 30.73
CA ASN A 383 -22.16 -5.58 29.83
C ASN A 383 -21.12 -6.31 28.98
N TRP A 384 -21.05 -5.97 27.70
CA TRP A 384 -20.06 -6.50 26.75
C TRP A 384 -18.65 -6.05 27.16
N LEU A 385 -17.72 -6.99 27.29
CA LEU A 385 -16.35 -6.74 27.75
C LEU A 385 -15.32 -6.91 26.64
N GLY A 386 -15.48 -7.94 25.80
CA GLY A 386 -14.45 -8.31 24.84
C GLY A 386 -14.76 -9.60 24.09
N VAL A 387 -13.74 -10.17 23.46
CA VAL A 387 -13.81 -11.44 22.73
C VAL A 387 -12.76 -12.44 23.22
N VAL A 388 -13.07 -13.73 23.11
CA VAL A 388 -12.17 -14.84 23.42
C VAL A 388 -11.52 -15.28 22.11
N GLU A 389 -10.20 -15.34 22.08
CA GLU A 389 -9.43 -15.84 20.94
C GLU A 389 -8.53 -16.96 21.44
N GLN A 390 -8.82 -18.21 21.08
CA GLN A 390 -8.07 -19.39 21.51
C GLN A 390 -7.90 -19.46 23.05
N SER A 391 -6.67 -19.35 23.58
CA SER A 391 -6.38 -19.29 25.03
C SER A 391 -6.26 -17.88 25.62
N ALA A 392 -6.54 -16.84 24.82
CA ALA A 392 -6.50 -15.43 25.20
C ALA A 392 -7.89 -14.79 25.30
N THR A 393 -7.98 -13.71 26.06
CA THR A 393 -9.13 -12.80 26.12
C THR A 393 -8.70 -11.41 25.72
N LYS A 394 -9.36 -10.87 24.68
CA LYS A 394 -9.15 -9.53 24.15
C LYS A 394 -10.17 -8.58 24.78
N LEU A 395 -9.69 -7.64 25.60
CA LEU A 395 -10.50 -6.65 26.30
C LEU A 395 -10.14 -5.24 25.80
N TRP A 396 -11.13 -4.38 25.63
CA TRP A 396 -10.90 -2.98 25.25
C TRP A 396 -10.83 -2.08 26.48
N PHE A 397 -9.95 -1.07 26.46
CA PHE A 397 -9.78 -0.14 27.59
C PHE A 397 -11.06 0.66 27.90
N ASN A 398 -11.99 0.74 26.95
CA ASN A 398 -13.26 1.42 27.14
C ASN A 398 -14.38 0.54 27.71
N THR A 399 -14.12 -0.76 27.98
CA THR A 399 -15.11 -1.69 28.58
C THR A 399 -14.73 -2.14 29.99
N VAL A 400 -13.45 -2.01 30.36
CA VAL A 400 -12.90 -2.39 31.66
C VAL A 400 -12.04 -1.28 32.27
N LYS A 401 -11.88 -1.33 33.59
CA LYS A 401 -10.99 -0.44 34.35
C LYS A 401 -9.87 -1.25 34.96
N PHE A 402 -8.63 -0.81 34.81
CA PHE A 402 -7.50 -1.34 35.57
C PHE A 402 -7.24 -0.42 36.75
N VAL A 403 -7.46 -0.92 37.96
CA VAL A 403 -7.34 -0.15 39.21
C VAL A 403 -6.10 -0.62 39.96
N ASP A 404 -5.15 0.27 40.14
CA ASP A 404 -3.98 0.09 40.99
C ASP A 404 -4.01 1.07 42.16
N ASP A 405 -3.34 0.72 43.27
CA ASP A 405 -3.33 1.56 44.46
C ASP A 405 -2.37 2.76 44.34
N GLU A 406 -1.39 2.71 43.43
CA GLU A 406 -0.34 3.73 43.26
C GLU A 406 -0.62 4.66 42.07
N LEU A 407 -0.94 4.10 40.89
CA LEU A 407 -1.14 4.86 39.65
C LEU A 407 -2.60 5.26 39.37
N GLY A 408 -3.56 4.76 40.17
CA GLY A 408 -4.98 5.07 40.03
C GLY A 408 -5.71 4.17 39.03
N VAL A 409 -6.63 4.75 38.25
CA VAL A 409 -7.52 4.02 37.34
C VAL A 409 -7.11 4.28 35.89
N VAL A 410 -6.79 3.21 35.16
CA VAL A 410 -6.54 3.24 33.71
C VAL A 410 -7.82 2.80 32.99
N GLU A 411 -8.41 3.74 32.24
CA GLU A 411 -9.57 3.53 31.37
C GLU A 411 -9.59 4.53 30.20
N SER A 412 -10.41 4.27 29.19
CA SER A 412 -10.59 5.15 28.01
C SER A 412 -12.05 5.29 27.60
N THR A 413 -12.36 6.15 26.63
CA THR A 413 -13.72 6.29 26.04
C THR A 413 -13.79 5.64 24.66
N GLY A 414 -14.98 5.26 24.19
CA GLY A 414 -15.11 4.59 22.89
C GLY A 414 -14.74 5.50 21.72
N LEU A 415 -15.20 6.75 21.73
CA LEU A 415 -14.90 7.72 20.70
C LEU A 415 -13.41 8.03 20.66
N SER A 416 -12.76 8.26 21.82
CA SER A 416 -11.31 8.47 21.86
C SER A 416 -10.54 7.29 21.29
N ASP A 417 -10.94 6.07 21.63
CA ASP A 417 -10.28 4.85 21.19
C ASP A 417 -10.44 4.62 19.68
N VAL A 418 -11.64 4.84 19.13
CA VAL A 418 -11.89 4.75 17.68
C VAL A 418 -11.10 5.81 16.93
N CYS A 419 -11.06 7.04 17.45
CA CYS A 419 -10.29 8.13 16.84
C CYS A 419 -8.78 7.81 16.83
N VAL A 420 -8.23 7.26 17.92
CA VAL A 420 -6.83 6.82 17.97
C VAL A 420 -6.57 5.66 17.00
N LEU A 421 -7.49 4.68 16.96
CA LEU A 421 -7.43 3.56 16.02
C LEU A 421 -7.35 4.07 14.57
N ILE A 422 -8.32 4.90 14.15
CA ILE A 422 -8.38 5.46 12.80
C ILE A 422 -7.17 6.35 12.49
N LYS A 423 -6.68 7.14 13.46
CA LYS A 423 -5.43 7.91 13.31
C LYS A 423 -4.22 7.04 13.00
N ASN A 424 -4.11 5.88 13.65
CA ASN A 424 -3.00 4.96 13.42
C ASN A 424 -3.09 4.28 12.06
N LEU A 425 -4.30 3.92 11.63
CA LEU A 425 -4.54 3.46 10.28
C LEU A 425 -4.03 4.49 9.25
N PHE A 426 -4.15 5.79 9.51
CA PHE A 426 -3.60 6.82 8.61
C PHE A 426 -2.09 6.96 8.63
N ARG A 427 -1.42 6.73 9.77
CA ARG A 427 0.04 6.88 9.89
C ARG A 427 0.77 5.93 8.96
N ASN A 428 0.21 4.74 8.77
CA ASN A 428 0.78 3.69 7.94
C ASN A 428 0.44 3.85 6.44
N GLN A 429 -0.35 4.87 6.06
CA GLN A 429 -0.86 5.06 4.70
C GLN A 429 -0.38 6.36 4.04
N LEU A 430 0.24 6.22 2.85
CA LEU A 430 0.80 7.33 2.08
C LEU A 430 -0.26 8.21 1.37
N PHE A 431 -1.47 7.68 1.11
CA PHE A 431 -2.52 8.42 0.39
C PHE A 431 -3.47 9.18 1.31
N ASN A 432 -4.09 10.23 0.78
CA ASN A 432 -5.08 11.04 1.50
C ASN A 432 -6.42 10.32 1.72
N SER A 433 -6.73 9.29 0.92
CA SER A 433 -7.94 8.49 1.07
C SER A 433 -7.65 7.11 1.66
N LEU A 434 -8.46 6.68 2.63
CA LEU A 434 -8.36 5.36 3.28
C LEU A 434 -9.73 4.68 3.25
N LYS A 435 -9.76 3.38 2.97
CA LYS A 435 -10.92 2.52 3.20
C LYS A 435 -10.61 1.54 4.32
N THR A 436 -11.51 1.41 5.29
CA THR A 436 -11.39 0.45 6.39
C THR A 436 -12.76 -0.05 6.81
N ILE A 437 -12.80 -1.27 7.34
CA ILE A 437 -13.99 -1.89 7.90
C ILE A 437 -13.76 -2.06 9.40
N LEU A 438 -14.61 -1.43 10.21
CA LEU A 438 -14.66 -1.70 11.63
C LEU A 438 -15.66 -2.83 11.89
N ARG A 439 -15.18 -3.91 12.50
CA ARG A 439 -15.95 -5.13 12.77
C ARG A 439 -16.32 -5.21 14.25
N PHE A 440 -17.55 -5.58 14.55
CA PHE A 440 -18.04 -5.77 15.91
C PHE A 440 -18.90 -7.04 16.03
N LYS A 441 -18.51 -7.94 16.95
CA LYS A 441 -19.22 -9.21 17.20
C LYS A 441 -20.25 -9.09 18.33
N LEU A 442 -21.50 -9.46 18.04
CA LEU A 442 -22.62 -9.52 18.98
C LEU A 442 -22.61 -10.84 19.78
N ASP A 443 -23.26 -10.82 20.94
CA ASP A 443 -23.38 -11.97 21.85
C ASP A 443 -24.35 -13.06 21.34
N ASP A 444 -25.15 -12.77 20.32
CA ASP A 444 -25.97 -13.73 19.58
C ASP A 444 -25.20 -14.46 18.47
N GLY A 445 -23.96 -14.04 18.18
CA GLY A 445 -23.10 -14.59 17.14
C GLY A 445 -23.09 -13.80 15.84
N ASN A 446 -23.98 -12.81 15.68
CA ASN A 446 -24.00 -11.92 14.53
C ASN A 446 -22.80 -10.96 14.55
N VAL A 447 -22.44 -10.43 13.38
CA VAL A 447 -21.33 -9.49 13.23
C VAL A 447 -21.82 -8.26 12.48
N ASN A 448 -21.61 -7.10 13.07
CA ASN A 448 -21.92 -5.83 12.44
C ASN A 448 -20.65 -5.18 11.88
N TYR A 449 -20.82 -4.45 10.79
CA TYR A 449 -19.73 -3.81 10.08
C TYR A 449 -20.02 -2.33 9.86
N LEU A 450 -19.02 -1.49 10.12
CA LEU A 450 -19.03 -0.08 9.77
C LEU A 450 -17.94 0.19 8.74
N PHE A 451 -18.38 0.57 7.56
CA PHE A 451 -17.51 0.89 6.43
C PHE A 451 -17.16 2.36 6.52
N LEU A 452 -15.87 2.66 6.51
CA LEU A 452 -15.37 4.02 6.52
C LEU A 452 -14.49 4.23 5.29
N TRP A 453 -14.86 5.20 4.46
CA TRP A 453 -14.02 5.73 3.39
C TRP A 453 -13.69 7.18 3.68
N VAL A 454 -12.48 7.38 4.18
CA VAL A 454 -11.93 8.71 4.45
C VAL A 454 -11.52 9.32 3.12
N LEU A 455 -12.06 10.51 2.82
CA LEU A 455 -11.77 11.25 1.59
C LEU A 455 -10.63 12.25 1.81
N GLU A 456 -10.67 12.95 2.95
CA GLU A 456 -9.66 13.91 3.35
C GLU A 456 -9.32 13.72 4.81
N LYS A 457 -8.04 13.51 5.11
CA LYS A 457 -7.55 13.29 6.48
C LYS A 457 -7.66 14.54 7.32
N GLN A 458 -7.24 15.69 6.79
CA GLN A 458 -7.14 16.94 7.53
C GLN A 458 -7.79 18.08 6.73
N LEU A 459 -9.07 18.29 6.98
CA LEU A 459 -9.85 19.38 6.44
C LEU A 459 -10.08 20.42 7.54
N LYS A 460 -9.74 21.67 7.25
CA LYS A 460 -10.06 22.80 8.11
C LYS A 460 -11.50 23.22 7.87
N VAL A 461 -12.33 23.15 8.91
CA VAL A 461 -13.73 23.58 8.88
C VAL A 461 -13.96 24.61 9.97
N VAL A 462 -14.77 25.63 9.67
CA VAL A 462 -15.27 26.54 10.69
C VAL A 462 -16.55 25.94 11.25
N PHE A 463 -16.54 25.58 12.52
CA PHE A 463 -17.68 24.99 13.22
C PHE A 463 -17.93 25.79 14.50
N ASN A 464 -19.13 26.36 14.65
CA ASN A 464 -19.48 27.26 15.77
C ASN A 464 -18.47 28.39 15.98
N ASP A 465 -18.06 29.07 14.91
CA ASP A 465 -17.07 30.17 14.90
C ASP A 465 -15.65 29.79 15.35
N GLU A 466 -15.36 28.49 15.50
CA GLU A 466 -14.01 27.96 15.78
C GLU A 466 -13.46 27.20 14.57
N GLU A 467 -12.19 27.40 14.25
CA GLU A 467 -11.48 26.61 13.24
C GLU A 467 -11.08 25.26 13.82
N LYS A 468 -11.66 24.19 13.27
CA LYS A 468 -11.39 22.81 13.68
C LYS A 468 -10.79 22.01 12.53
N ASN A 469 -9.92 21.07 12.86
CA ASN A 469 -9.36 20.13 11.90
C ASN A 469 -10.12 18.80 12.00
N VAL A 470 -10.72 18.37 10.90
CA VAL A 470 -11.58 17.18 10.84
C VAL A 470 -11.17 16.27 9.69
N ALA A 471 -11.55 14.99 9.74
CA ALA A 471 -11.59 14.19 8.53
C ALA A 471 -12.96 14.24 7.88
N LYS A 472 -12.97 14.36 6.55
CA LYS A 472 -14.17 14.17 5.74
C LYS A 472 -14.26 12.70 5.35
N ILE A 473 -15.37 12.05 5.71
CA ILE A 473 -15.53 10.61 5.51
C ILE A 473 -16.89 10.27 4.89
N LEU A 474 -16.92 9.16 4.16
CA LEU A 474 -18.12 8.43 3.79
C LEU A 474 -18.27 7.24 4.72
N PHE A 475 -19.47 6.99 5.23
CA PHE A 475 -19.73 5.85 6.09
C PHE A 475 -21.02 5.11 5.74
N LYS A 476 -21.04 3.80 6.02
CA LYS A 476 -22.22 2.95 5.87
C LYS A 476 -22.16 1.80 6.87
N PHE A 477 -23.30 1.51 7.49
CA PHE A 477 -23.45 0.45 8.48
C PHE A 477 -24.15 -0.75 7.87
N PHE A 478 -23.69 -1.96 8.20
CA PHE A 478 -24.24 -3.23 7.73
C PHE A 478 -24.36 -4.23 8.88
N GLU A 479 -25.42 -5.04 8.83
CA GLU A 479 -25.71 -6.10 9.81
C GLU A 479 -25.54 -7.51 9.22
N ASP A 480 -25.26 -7.61 7.92
CA ASP A 480 -25.19 -8.86 7.16
C ASP A 480 -23.93 -8.84 6.27
N ASP A 481 -23.18 -9.95 6.28
CA ASP A 481 -21.97 -10.17 5.48
C ASP A 481 -22.26 -10.64 4.04
N SER A 482 -23.55 -10.81 3.70
CA SER A 482 -23.99 -11.16 2.34
C SER A 482 -24.08 -9.98 1.37
N ASP A 483 -23.86 -8.74 1.84
CA ASP A 483 -23.89 -7.54 0.98
C ASP A 483 -22.74 -7.56 -0.05
N GLU A 484 -23.05 -7.29 -1.32
CA GLU A 484 -22.07 -7.27 -2.41
C GLU A 484 -20.94 -6.24 -2.14
N ILE A 485 -21.24 -5.12 -1.48
CA ILE A 485 -20.25 -4.10 -1.09
C ILE A 485 -19.33 -4.66 0.00
N PHE A 486 -19.87 -5.48 0.91
CA PHE A 486 -19.07 -6.14 1.93
C PHE A 486 -18.05 -7.08 1.32
N VAL A 487 -18.49 -8.00 0.45
CA VAL A 487 -17.61 -8.94 -0.25
C VAL A 487 -16.56 -8.20 -1.08
N GLN A 488 -16.93 -7.07 -1.71
CA GLN A 488 -15.98 -6.27 -2.49
C GLN A 488 -14.87 -5.66 -1.63
N TRP A 489 -15.21 -5.00 -0.52
CA TRP A 489 -14.21 -4.36 0.33
C TRP A 489 -13.43 -5.37 1.17
N HIS A 490 -14.07 -6.45 1.63
CA HIS A 490 -13.39 -7.48 2.40
C HIS A 490 -12.32 -8.21 1.59
N ASN A 491 -12.53 -8.39 0.28
CA ASN A 491 -11.55 -9.00 -0.63
C ASN A 491 -10.52 -7.99 -1.19
N ASP A 492 -10.66 -6.69 -0.89
CA ASP A 492 -9.69 -5.68 -1.30
C ASP A 492 -8.54 -5.66 -0.29
N TYR A 493 -7.36 -6.12 -0.71
CA TYR A 493 -6.17 -6.22 0.14
C TYR A 493 -5.73 -4.88 0.77
N ARG A 494 -6.24 -3.74 0.28
CA ARG A 494 -5.95 -2.40 0.82
C ARG A 494 -6.89 -1.99 1.95
N VAL A 495 -7.99 -2.73 2.15
CA VAL A 495 -9.01 -2.44 3.16
C VAL A 495 -8.68 -3.22 4.42
N GLU A 496 -8.25 -2.52 5.45
CA GLU A 496 -8.00 -3.13 6.74
C GLU A 496 -9.32 -3.39 7.48
N VAL A 497 -9.48 -4.61 7.97
CA VAL A 497 -10.63 -5.02 8.81
C VAL A 497 -10.15 -5.06 10.26
N THR A 498 -10.71 -4.19 11.10
CA THR A 498 -10.25 -4.04 12.48
C THR A 498 -11.39 -4.29 13.47
N ASP A 499 -11.16 -5.14 14.47
CA ASP A 499 -12.12 -5.37 15.54
C ASP A 499 -12.21 -4.20 16.49
N ILE A 500 -13.44 -3.80 16.83
CA ILE A 500 -13.72 -2.75 17.80
C ILE A 500 -14.75 -3.20 18.85
N SER A 501 -14.80 -2.52 19.99
CA SER A 501 -15.79 -2.83 21.03
C SER A 501 -17.20 -2.32 20.67
N LYS A 502 -18.21 -2.86 21.36
CA LYS A 502 -19.61 -2.38 21.22
C LYS A 502 -19.73 -0.88 21.45
N VAL A 503 -19.05 -0.39 22.48
CA VAL A 503 -19.08 1.02 22.90
C VAL A 503 -18.43 1.90 21.83
N MET A 504 -17.30 1.44 21.26
CA MET A 504 -16.65 2.10 20.12
C MET A 504 -17.62 2.25 18.94
N MET A 505 -18.28 1.16 18.54
CA MET A 505 -19.22 1.13 17.41
C MET A 505 -20.41 2.09 17.60
N VAL A 506 -21.01 2.08 18.79
CA VAL A 506 -22.16 2.96 19.10
C VAL A 506 -21.74 4.43 19.11
N GLU A 507 -20.62 4.76 19.77
CA GLU A 507 -20.17 6.15 19.88
C GLU A 507 -19.72 6.73 18.54
N ILE A 508 -19.03 5.95 17.69
CA ILE A 508 -18.65 6.43 16.35
C ILE A 508 -19.87 6.59 15.45
N LEU A 509 -20.83 5.67 15.45
CA LEU A 509 -22.05 5.81 14.64
C LEU A 509 -22.85 7.05 15.05
N LYS A 510 -23.01 7.27 16.36
CA LYS A 510 -23.66 8.47 16.89
C LYS A 510 -22.96 9.74 16.41
N HIS A 511 -21.63 9.81 16.58
CA HIS A 511 -20.82 10.93 16.13
C HIS A 511 -20.99 11.19 14.62
N LEU A 512 -20.96 10.14 13.80
CA LEU A 512 -21.07 10.26 12.34
C LEU A 512 -22.46 10.67 11.88
N HIS A 513 -23.53 10.14 12.49
CA HIS A 513 -24.89 10.55 12.16
C HIS A 513 -25.21 11.98 12.60
N GLU A 514 -24.72 12.42 13.77
CA GLU A 514 -24.88 13.81 14.23
C GLU A 514 -24.21 14.78 13.25
N ASN A 515 -22.99 14.47 12.80
CA ASN A 515 -22.24 15.34 11.90
C ASN A 515 -22.64 15.21 10.41
N ASN A 516 -23.35 14.14 10.03
CA ASN A 516 -24.02 14.06 8.73
C ASN A 516 -25.11 15.14 8.60
N GLY A 517 -25.79 15.48 9.71
CA GLY A 517 -26.82 16.52 9.75
C GLY A 517 -26.32 17.94 9.45
N VAL A 518 -25.00 18.16 9.44
CA VAL A 518 -24.37 19.44 9.07
C VAL A 518 -24.40 19.64 7.54
N PHE A 519 -24.46 18.55 6.77
CA PHE A 519 -24.50 18.61 5.31
C PHE A 519 -25.92 18.89 4.80
N PRO A 520 -26.09 19.73 3.76
CA PRO A 520 -27.36 19.83 3.06
C PRO A 520 -27.79 18.45 2.55
N LYS A 521 -29.10 18.19 2.50
CA LYS A 521 -29.66 16.87 2.15
C LYS A 521 -29.21 16.39 0.77
N GLU A 522 -28.94 17.32 -0.15
CA GLU A 522 -28.47 17.06 -1.50
C GLU A 522 -27.02 16.55 -1.54
N PHE A 523 -26.23 16.84 -0.49
CA PHE A 523 -24.82 16.49 -0.37
C PHE A 523 -24.51 15.55 0.81
N SER A 524 -25.53 15.14 1.57
CA SER A 524 -25.39 14.27 2.74
C SER A 524 -25.25 12.79 2.38
N ILE A 525 -25.46 12.43 1.11
CA ILE A 525 -25.36 11.05 0.58
C ILE A 525 -24.52 11.05 -0.72
N SER A 526 -23.62 10.09 -0.85
CA SER A 526 -22.84 9.83 -2.07
C SER A 526 -22.67 8.32 -2.25
N ASN A 527 -23.12 7.77 -3.38
CA ASN A 527 -23.03 6.33 -3.72
C ASN A 527 -23.63 5.41 -2.63
N ASP A 528 -24.77 5.78 -2.04
CA ASP A 528 -25.41 5.09 -0.91
C ASP A 528 -24.62 5.12 0.42
N PHE A 529 -23.53 5.89 0.50
CA PHE A 529 -22.84 6.19 1.76
C PHE A 529 -23.25 7.57 2.27
N LEU A 530 -23.30 7.72 3.59
CA LEU A 530 -23.54 9.00 4.24
C LEU A 530 -22.22 9.79 4.34
N VAL A 531 -22.26 11.08 4.06
CA VAL A 531 -21.10 11.99 4.19
C VAL A 531 -21.06 12.57 5.60
N SER A 532 -19.93 12.55 6.29
CA SER A 532 -19.82 13.12 7.63
C SER A 532 -18.42 13.66 7.95
N TYR A 533 -18.34 14.44 9.03
CA TYR A 533 -17.08 14.92 9.60
C TYR A 533 -16.72 14.13 10.86
N LEU A 534 -15.50 13.61 10.88
CA LEU A 534 -14.91 12.95 12.03
C LEU A 534 -13.96 13.92 12.75
N PHE A 535 -14.36 14.36 13.94
CA PHE A 535 -13.58 15.24 14.80
C PHE A 535 -12.63 14.40 15.63
N MET A 536 -11.45 14.16 15.08
CA MET A 536 -10.45 13.33 15.74
C MET A 536 -9.21 14.12 16.16
N TYR A 537 -8.95 15.32 15.64
CA TYR A 537 -7.72 16.08 15.90
C TYR A 537 -7.80 17.07 17.06
N ASP A 538 -8.97 17.15 17.71
CA ASP A 538 -9.24 18.02 18.85
C ASP A 538 -8.57 17.52 20.15
#